data_AF-A0A5M4ETN9-F1
#
_entry.id   AF-A0A5M4ETN9-F1
#
_cell.length_a   1.000
_cell.length_b   1.000
_cell.length_c   1.000
_cell.angle_alpha   90.00
_cell.angle_beta   90.00
_cell.angle_gamma   90.00
#
_symmetry.space_group_name_H-M   'P 1'
#
loop_
_entity.id
_entity.type
_entity.pdbx_description
1 polymer ?
#
loop_
_entity_poly.entity_id
_entity_poly.type
_entity_poly.pdbx_seq_one_letter_code
_entity_poly.pdbx_strand_id
1 'polypeptide(L)' 'MRFSKPTLMGGIIGFVMGVVFLVISLLQFDQSETNARDVTLVSLLFGIPFSVLIGLGLGWVWGKLFGVNSL' A
#
# COMPACT_ATOMS: atom_id res chain seq x y z
N MET A 1 -7.50 -19.01 3.78
CA MET A 1 -6.64 -19.03 2.57
C MET A 1 -5.23 -18.64 2.98
N ARG A 2 -4.19 -19.34 2.52
CA ARG A 2 -2.79 -18.98 2.77
C ARG A 2 -2.27 -18.20 1.56
N PHE A 3 -1.74 -17.01 1.76
CA PHE A 3 -1.11 -16.23 0.68
C PHE A 3 0.15 -16.93 0.17
N SER A 4 0.39 -16.89 -1.15
CA SER A 4 1.67 -17.32 -1.73
C SER A 4 2.78 -16.32 -1.40
N LYS A 5 4.05 -16.72 -1.55
CA LYS A 5 5.18 -15.81 -1.26
C LYS A 5 5.13 -14.52 -2.10
N PRO A 6 4.87 -14.56 -3.42
CA PRO A 6 4.67 -13.35 -4.23
C PRO A 6 3.55 -12.45 -3.73
N THR A 7 2.41 -13.04 -3.33
CA THR A 7 1.27 -12.27 -2.82
C THR A 7 1.62 -11.58 -1.51
N LEU A 8 2.27 -12.28 -0.58
CA LEU A 8 2.71 -11.69 0.69
C LEU A 8 3.72 -10.56 0.47
N MET A 9 4.71 -10.77 -0.40
CA MET A 9 5.68 -9.71 -0.77
C MET A 9 5.00 -8.52 -1.43
N GLY A 10 4.05 -8.75 -2.33
CA GLY A 10 3.25 -7.69 -2.93
C GLY A 10 2.50 -6.87 -1.87
N GLY A 11 1.88 -7.52 -0.89
CA GLY A 11 1.22 -6.83 0.23
C GLY A 11 2.18 -6.01 1.10
N ILE A 12 3.39 -6.53 1.38
CA ILE A 12 4.44 -5.80 2.11
C ILE A 12 4.89 -4.56 1.32
N ILE A 13 5.14 -4.70 0.02
CA ILE A 13 5.49 -3.58 -0.85
C ILE A 13 4.36 -2.54 -0.86
N GLY A 14 3.11 -2.99 -0.99
CA GLY A 14 1.93 -2.13 -0.91
C GLY A 14 1.85 -1.36 0.41
N PHE A 15 2.15 -2.01 1.54
CA PHE A 15 2.21 -1.33 2.84
C PHE A 15 3.30 -0.25 2.88
N VAL A 16 4.53 -0.59 2.49
CA VAL A 16 5.66 0.34 2.47
C VAL A 16 5.35 1.55 1.57
N MET A 17 4.82 1.31 0.38
CA MET A 17 4.41 2.38 -0.54
C MET A 17 3.31 3.25 0.05
N GLY A 18 2.33 2.66 0.74
CA GLY A 18 1.28 3.43 1.43
C GLY A 18 1.84 4.36 2.50
N VAL A 19 2.83 3.90 3.28
CA VAL A 19 3.52 4.72 4.28
C VAL A 19 4.33 5.83 3.61
N VAL A 20 5.05 5.52 2.52
CA VAL A 20 5.79 6.53 1.75
C VAL A 20 4.84 7.61 1.22
N PHE A 21 3.68 7.23 0.68
CA PHE A 21 2.66 8.19 0.25
C PHE A 21 2.15 9.05 1.39
N LEU A 22 1.87 8.48 2.56
CA LEU A 22 1.51 9.26 3.75
C LEU A 22 2.58 10.31 4.08
N VAL A 23 3.85 9.92 4.12
CA VAL A 23 4.95 10.85 4.42
C VAL A 23 5.00 11.98 3.39
N ILE A 24 4.90 11.67 2.11
CA ILE A 24 4.88 12.67 1.04
C ILE A 24 3.67 13.60 1.19
N SER A 25 2.48 13.06 1.46
CA SER A 25 1.26 13.84 1.67
C SER A 25 1.40 14.78 2.88
N LEU A 26 2.03 14.34 3.97
CA LEU A 26 2.29 15.19 5.13
C LEU A 26 3.28 16.32 4.85
N LEU A 27 4.18 16.15 3.88
CA LEU A 27 5.13 17.20 3.48
C LEU A 27 4.55 18.18 2.44
N GLN A 28 3.45 17.82 1.76
CA GLN A 28 2.95 18.55 0.60
C GLN A 28 1.51 19.05 0.73
N PHE A 29 0.81 18.76 1.83
CA PHE A 29 -0.57 19.22 2.00
C PHE A 29 -0.65 20.75 2.15
N ASP A 30 -1.73 21.32 1.63
CA ASP A 30 -2.02 22.75 1.78
C ASP A 30 -2.59 23.04 3.18
N GLN A 31 -1.85 23.82 3.96
CA GLN A 31 -2.23 24.16 5.34
C GLN A 31 -3.41 25.13 5.43
N SER A 32 -3.78 25.80 4.34
CA SER A 32 -4.93 26.70 4.30
C SER A 32 -6.26 25.96 4.09
N GLU A 33 -6.22 24.77 3.48
CA GLU A 33 -7.40 23.97 3.12
C GLU A 33 -7.56 22.72 3.99
N THR A 34 -6.46 22.16 4.50
CA THR A 34 -6.49 20.94 5.32
C THR A 34 -5.46 20.97 6.44
N ASN A 35 -5.48 19.94 7.29
CA ASN A 35 -4.55 19.80 8.41
C ASN A 35 -3.91 18.40 8.43
N ALA A 36 -2.77 18.31 9.12
CA ALA A 36 -1.99 17.07 9.21
C ALA A 36 -2.78 15.90 9.80
N ARG A 37 -3.73 16.15 10.71
CA ARG A 37 -4.56 15.10 11.31
C ARG A 37 -5.48 14.48 10.27
N ASP A 38 -6.15 15.28 9.46
CA ASP A 38 -7.08 14.78 8.43
C ASP A 38 -6.33 14.02 7.35
N VAL A 39 -5.18 14.54 6.89
CA VAL A 39 -4.29 13.84 5.95
C VAL A 39 -3.84 12.50 6.51
N THR A 40 -3.44 12.47 7.78
CA THR A 40 -3.03 11.22 8.46
C THR A 40 -4.18 10.23 8.55
N LEU A 41 -5.38 10.68 8.96
CA LEU A 41 -6.55 9.82 9.13
C LEU A 41 -7.00 9.22 7.79
N VAL A 42 -7.11 10.02 6.73
CA VAL A 42 -7.48 9.52 5.40
C VAL A 42 -6.44 8.52 4.89
N SER A 43 -5.16 8.79 5.11
CA SER A 43 -4.08 7.89 4.69
C SER A 43 -4.09 6.57 5.47
N LEU A 44 -4.31 6.59 6.78
CA LEU A 44 -4.35 5.39 7.61
C LEU A 44 -5.61 4.55 7.34
N LEU A 45 -6.77 5.18 7.17
CA LEU A 45 -8.04 4.48 7.00
C LEU A 45 -8.27 4.01 5.56
N PHE A 46 -7.72 4.73 4.58
CA PHE A 46 -7.94 4.42 3.17
C PHE A 46 -6.64 4.25 2.40
N GLY A 47 -5.75 5.25 2.41
CA GLY A 47 -4.53 5.23 1.57
C GLY A 47 -3.68 3.96 1.72
N ILE A 48 -3.29 3.63 2.94
CA ILE A 48 -2.48 2.45 3.25
C ILE A 48 -3.25 1.15 2.98
N PRO A 49 -4.49 0.95 3.48
CA PRO A 49 -5.29 -0.24 3.14
C PRO A 49 -5.45 -0.47 1.63
N PHE A 50 -5.76 0.57 0.86
CA PHE A 50 -5.88 0.47 -0.59
C PHE A 50 -4.54 0.11 -1.25
N SER A 51 -3.44 0.74 -0.83
CA SER A 51 -2.11 0.41 -1.33
C SER A 51 -1.72 -1.05 -1.05
N VAL A 52 -2.06 -1.57 0.14
CA VAL A 52 -1.87 -2.99 0.49
C VAL A 52 -2.69 -3.90 -0.42
N LEU A 53 -3.97 -3.58 -0.65
CA LEU A 53 -4.83 -4.38 -1.52
C LEU A 53 -4.32 -4.41 -2.96
N ILE A 54 -3.84 -3.29 -3.48
CA ILE A 54 -3.18 -3.20 -4.80
C ILE A 54 -1.94 -4.10 -4.80
N GLY A 55 -1.08 -3.99 -3.78
CA GLY A 55 0.11 -4.81 -3.63
C GLY A 55 -0.19 -6.32 -3.60
N LEU A 56 -1.18 -6.74 -2.83
CA LEU A 56 -1.66 -8.13 -2.79
C LEU A 56 -2.15 -8.58 -4.18
N GLY A 57 -2.92 -7.73 -4.87
CA GLY A 57 -3.39 -8.00 -6.22
C GLY A 57 -2.25 -8.20 -7.22
N LEU A 58 -1.26 -7.30 -7.22
CA LEU A 58 -0.08 -7.41 -8.08
C LEU A 58 0.76 -8.65 -7.75
N GLY A 59 0.99 -8.93 -6.47
CA GLY A 59 1.72 -10.14 -6.04
C GLY A 59 0.98 -11.43 -6.39
N TRP A 60 -0.35 -11.43 -6.36
CA TRP A 60 -1.17 -12.55 -6.82
C TRP A 60 -1.06 -12.76 -8.33
N VAL A 61 -1.20 -11.69 -9.13
CA VAL A 61 -1.01 -11.73 -10.59
C VAL A 61 0.40 -12.25 -10.92
N TRP A 62 1.42 -11.75 -10.23
CA TRP A 62 2.80 -12.21 -10.40
C TRP A 62 2.94 -13.71 -10.15
N GLY A 63 2.42 -14.20 -9.02
CA GLY A 63 2.43 -15.63 -8.70
C GLY A 63 1.69 -16.49 -9.72
N LYS A 64 0.64 -15.96 -10.38
CA LYS A 64 -0.08 -16.65 -11.45
C LYS A 64 0.72 -16.73 -12.74
N LEU A 65 1.50 -15.70 -13.07
CA LEU A 65 2.28 -15.63 -14.31
C LEU A 65 3.63 -16.35 -14.21
N PHE A 66 4.30 -16.27 -13.06
CA PHE A 66 5.69 -16.74 -12.90
C PHE A 66 5.84 -17.89 -11.89
N GLY A 67 4.74 -18.29 -11.24
CA GLY A 67 4.69 -19.39 -10.28
C GLY A 67 4.62 -18.93 -8.82
N VAL A 68 3.96 -19.73 -7.97
CA VAL A 68 3.65 -19.38 -6.58
C VAL A 68 4.85 -19.30 -5.63
N ASN A 69 6.04 -19.68 -6.10
CA ASN A 69 7.32 -19.69 -5.37
C ASN A 69 8.41 -18.87 -6.08
N SER A 70 8.05 -18.01 -7.04
CA SER A 70 9.03 -17.25 -7.85
C SER A 70 9.79 -16.17 -7.07
N LEU A 71 9.42 -15.93 -5.81
CA LEU A 71 9.95 -14.90 -4.90
C LEU A 71 10.14 -15.50 -3.51
#